data_AF-A0AA38CH24-F1
#
_entry.id   AF-A0AA38CH24-F1
#
_cell.length_a   1.000
_cell.length_b   1.000
_cell.length_c   1.000
_cell.angle_alpha   90.00
_cell.angle_beta   90.00
_cell.angle_gamma   90.00
#
_symmetry.space_group_name_H-M   'P 1'
#
loop_
_entity.id
_entity.type
_entity.pdbx_description
1 polymer ?
#
loop_
_entity_poly.entity_id
_entity_poly.type
_entity_poly.pdbx_seq_one_letter_code
_entity_poly.pdbx_strand_id
1 'polypeptide(L)'
;TTDKWSTSGCYFSLGSGVVSWFNRKQKSVALSSVESEYIAASMETCEAIWLRKLLVAFFGQKVETTVIHCDNQSCIKLTENP
;
A
#
# COMPACT_ATOMS: atom_id res chain seq x y z
N THR A 1 8.60 -10.71 25.83
CA THR A 1 8.15 -9.39 25.34
C THR A 1 7.24 -9.61 24.16
N THR A 2 5.93 -9.43 24.33
CA THR A 2 4.94 -9.73 23.28
C THR A 2 5.10 -8.75 22.12
N ASP A 3 5.38 -9.26 20.93
CA ASP A 3 5.42 -8.45 19.72
C ASP A 3 3.99 -8.04 19.34
N LYS A 4 3.70 -6.73 19.34
CA LYS A 4 2.33 -6.20 19.16
C LYS A 4 2.11 -5.53 17.79
N TRP A 5 3.14 -5.40 16.98
CA TRP A 5 3.02 -4.70 15.70
C TRP A 5 2.76 -5.68 14.57
N SER A 6 1.75 -5.37 13.76
CA SER A 6 1.52 -6.07 12.50
C SER A 6 2.65 -5.79 11.52
N THR A 7 2.78 -6.66 10.52
CA THR A 7 3.73 -6.51 9.43
C THR A 7 2.96 -6.27 8.14
N SER A 8 3.34 -5.24 7.39
CA SER A 8 2.73 -4.90 6.10
C SER A 8 3.66 -5.30 4.98
N GLY A 9 3.13 -6.03 4.01
CA GLY A 9 3.83 -6.40 2.79
C GLY A 9 3.05 -5.98 1.56
N CYS A 10 3.75 -5.49 0.53
CA CYS A 10 3.14 -5.15 -0.75
C CYS A 10 4.12 -5.39 -1.89
N TYR A 11 3.60 -5.39 -3.12
CA TYR A 11 4.39 -5.31 -4.33
C TYR A 11 3.70 -4.42 -5.38
N PHE A 12 4.49 -3.81 -6.25
CA PHE A 12 4.05 -3.03 -7.39
C PHE A 12 4.62 -3.64 -8.65
N SER A 13 3.76 -3.84 -9.66
CA SER A 13 4.14 -4.34 -10.97
C SER A 13 3.97 -3.28 -12.05
N LEU A 14 4.86 -3.30 -13.04
CA LEU A 14 4.74 -2.55 -14.28
C LEU A 14 4.84 -3.54 -15.45
N GLY A 15 3.75 -3.70 -16.21
CA GLY A 15 3.64 -4.77 -17.21
C GLY A 15 3.66 -6.14 -16.53
N SER A 16 4.54 -7.04 -16.99
CA SER A 16 4.72 -8.38 -16.43
C SER A 16 5.77 -8.47 -15.30
N GLY A 17 6.42 -7.36 -14.95
CA GLY A 17 7.53 -7.33 -13.98
C GLY A 17 7.17 -6.64 -12.66
N VAL A 18 7.67 -7.16 -11.54
CA VAL A 18 7.63 -6.48 -10.23
C VAL A 18 8.75 -5.44 -10.19
N VAL A 19 8.40 -4.20 -9.86
CA VAL A 19 9.32 -3.04 -9.86
C VAL A 19 9.64 -2.51 -8.48
N SER A 20 8.74 -2.71 -7.50
CA SER A 20 8.96 -2.35 -6.10
C SER A 20 8.21 -3.33 -5.20
N TRP A 21 8.76 -3.62 -4.04
CA TRP A 21 8.10 -4.39 -2.99
C TRP A 21 8.65 -3.98 -1.64
N PHE A 22 7.86 -4.18 -0.59
CA PHE A 22 8.36 -4.08 0.77
C PHE A 22 7.72 -5.13 1.65
N ASN A 23 8.41 -5.45 2.74
CA ASN A 23 7.87 -6.20 3.86
C ASN A 23 8.42 -5.53 5.13
N ARG A 24 7.56 -4.76 5.83
CA ARG A 24 7.99 -3.92 6.94
C ARG A 24 7.01 -3.97 8.09
N LYS A 25 7.56 -3.98 9.30
CA LYS A 25 6.80 -3.88 10.54
C LYS A 25 6.15 -2.50 10.64
N GLN A 26 4.87 -2.46 11.02
CA GLN A 26 4.15 -1.22 11.21
C GLN A 26 4.75 -0.43 12.38
N LYS A 27 4.82 0.89 12.22
CA LYS A 27 5.35 1.78 13.27
C LYS A 27 4.35 1.99 14.41
N SER A 28 3.06 1.88 14.11
CA SER A 28 1.96 1.98 15.07
C SER A 28 1.43 0.58 15.41
N VAL A 29 0.92 0.43 16.63
CA VAL A 29 0.17 -0.75 17.04
C VAL A 29 -1.28 -0.56 16.62
N ALA A 30 -1.79 -1.43 15.75
CA ALA A 30 -3.18 -1.44 15.37
C ALA A 30 -4.04 -2.08 16.47
N LEU A 31 -5.25 -1.56 16.69
CA LEU A 31 -6.23 -2.09 17.63
C LEU A 31 -7.12 -3.18 17.02
N SER A 32 -7.10 -3.34 15.70
CA SER A 32 -7.82 -4.38 14.96
C SER A 32 -7.09 -4.78 13.69
N SER A 33 -7.48 -5.92 13.10
CA SER A 33 -6.97 -6.33 11.78
C SER A 33 -7.38 -5.36 10.67
N VAL A 34 -8.57 -4.76 10.76
CA VAL A 34 -9.03 -3.75 9.80
C VAL A 34 -8.14 -2.51 9.86
N GLU A 35 -7.81 -2.05 11.06
CA GLU A 35 -6.91 -0.91 11.24
C GLU A 35 -5.49 -1.23 10.76
N SER A 36 -4.97 -2.43 11.01
CA SER A 36 -3.65 -2.80 10.47
C SER A 36 -3.65 -2.81 8.95
N GLU A 37 -4.69 -3.33 8.31
CA GLU A 37 -4.80 -3.32 6.85
C GLU A 37 -4.99 -1.89 6.30
N TYR A 38 -5.72 -1.03 7.02
CA TYR A 38 -5.86 0.38 6.64
C TYR A 38 -4.52 1.13 6.70
N ILE A 39 -3.70 0.85 7.72
CA ILE A 39 -2.32 1.36 7.82
C ILE A 39 -1.49 0.82 6.64
N ALA A 40 -1.62 -0.46 6.30
CA ALA A 40 -0.93 -1.07 5.17
C ALA A 40 -1.31 -0.40 3.84
N ALA A 41 -2.61 -0.26 3.56
CA ALA A 41 -3.14 0.40 2.37
C ALA A 41 -2.70 1.87 2.26
N SER A 42 -2.63 2.58 3.38
CA SER A 42 -2.10 3.95 3.43
C SER A 42 -0.61 3.99 3.03
N MET A 43 0.18 3.04 3.53
CA MET A 43 1.60 2.90 3.22
C MET A 43 1.85 2.54 1.76
N GLU A 44 1.02 1.67 1.18
CA GLU A 44 1.02 1.31 -0.23
C GLU A 44 0.62 2.49 -1.11
N THR A 45 -0.40 3.25 -0.73
CA THR A 45 -0.84 4.44 -1.46
C THR A 45 0.26 5.49 -1.58
N CYS A 46 1.01 5.71 -0.50
CA CYS A 46 2.17 6.60 -0.52
C CYS A 46 3.26 6.14 -1.51
N GLU A 47 3.58 4.84 -1.51
CA GLU A 47 4.55 4.25 -2.44
C GLU A 47 4.05 4.34 -3.89
N ALA A 48 2.77 4.06 -4.15
CA ALA A 48 2.15 4.19 -5.46
C ALA A 48 2.24 5.63 -5.99
N ILE A 49 1.93 6.63 -5.16
CA ILE A 49 2.05 8.05 -5.53
C ILE A 49 3.50 8.41 -5.85
N TRP A 50 4.46 7.90 -5.07
CA TRP A 50 5.88 8.13 -5.32
C TRP A 50 6.33 7.50 -6.65
N LEU A 51 5.98 6.24 -6.91
CA LEU A 51 6.28 5.56 -8.18
C LEU A 51 5.63 6.26 -9.37
N ARG A 52 4.38 6.74 -9.24
CA ARG A 52 3.75 7.53 -10.31
C ARG A 52 4.51 8.81 -10.61
N LYS A 53 4.92 9.56 -9.58
CA LYS A 53 5.75 10.76 -9.74
C LYS A 53 7.09 10.45 -10.39
N LEU A 54 7.71 9.34 -10.01
CA LEU A 54 8.95 8.86 -10.59
C LEU A 54 8.78 8.58 -12.09
N LEU A 55 7.76 7.80 -12.48
CA LEU A 55 7.48 7.48 -13.87
C LEU A 55 7.19 8.73 -14.72
N VAL A 56 6.42 9.69 -14.18
CA VAL A 56 6.20 10.98 -14.85
C VAL A 56 7.52 11.73 -15.05
N ALA A 57 8.39 11.77 -14.04
CA ALA A 57 9.66 12.48 -14.12
C ALA A 57 10.62 11.88 -15.15
N PHE A 58 10.65 10.55 -15.29
CA PHE A 58 11.56 9.86 -16.22
C PHE A 58 11.02 9.76 -17.65
N PHE A 59 9.71 9.53 -17.81
CA PHE A 59 9.12 9.21 -19.10
C PHE A 59 8.18 10.29 -19.64
N GLY A 60 7.85 11.32 -18.85
CA GLY A 60 6.95 12.40 -19.26
C GLY A 60 5.51 11.95 -19.52
N GLN A 61 5.16 10.71 -19.20
CA GLN A 61 3.85 10.12 -19.47
C GLN A 61 2.91 10.27 -18.29
N LYS A 62 1.64 10.57 -18.57
CA LYS A 62 0.58 10.57 -17.57
C LYS A 62 0.29 9.14 -17.14
N VAL A 63 0.62 8.79 -15.91
CA VAL A 63 0.27 7.49 -15.33
C VAL A 63 -1.20 7.51 -14.91
N GLU A 64 -1.97 6.54 -15.39
CA GLU A 64 -3.37 6.34 -15.02
C GLU A 64 -3.55 6.03 -13.52
N THR A 65 -4.79 5.84 -13.10
CA THR A 65 -5.13 5.48 -11.72
C THR A 65 -4.49 4.13 -11.37
N THR A 66 -3.77 4.08 -10.25
CA THR A 66 -3.24 2.81 -9.71
C THR A 66 -4.31 2.14 -8.87
N VAL A 67 -4.72 0.93 -9.27
CA VAL A 67 -5.58 0.08 -8.46
C VAL A 67 -4.72 -0.60 -7.39
N ILE A 68 -5.11 -0.44 -6.14
CA ILE A 68 -4.48 -1.11 -5.00
C ILE A 68 -5.41 -2.25 -4.59
N HIS A 69 -4.88 -3.46 -4.50
CA HIS A 69 -5.62 -4.65 -4.08
C HIS A 69 -5.32 -4.92 -2.60
N CYS A 70 -6.37 -5.02 -1.80
CA CYS A 70 -6.31 -5.43 -0.40
C CYS A 70 -7.13 -6.72 -0.25
N ASP A 71 -6.65 -7.68 0.55
CA ASP A 71 -7.35 -8.94 0.81
C ASP A 71 -8.45 -8.79 1.88
N ASN A 72 -8.42 -7.72 2.67
CA ASN A 72 -9.40 -7.43 3.72
C ASN A 72 -10.58 -6.60 3.21
N GLN A 73 -11.70 -7.27 2.95
CA GLN A 73 -12.93 -6.65 2.47
C GLN A 73 -13.49 -5.56 3.40
N SER A 74 -13.29 -5.70 4.71
CA SER A 74 -13.72 -4.67 5.69
C SER A 74 -12.87 -3.41 5.57
N CYS A 75 -11.58 -3.55 5.29
CA CYS A 75 -10.69 -2.43 5.00
C CYS A 75 -11.09 -1.73 3.71
N ILE A 76 -11.39 -2.48 2.64
CA ILE A 76 -11.86 -1.90 1.37
C ILE A 76 -13.11 -1.03 1.60
N LYS A 77 -14.11 -1.56 2.32
CA LYS A 77 -15.33 -0.80 2.64
C LYS A 77 -15.06 0.44 3.48
N LEU A 78 -14.12 0.35 4.43
CA LEU A 78 -13.71 1.50 5.25
C LEU A 78 -13.08 2.59 4.39
N THR A 79 -12.28 2.24 3.38
CA THR A 79 -11.65 3.23 2.50
C THR A 79 -12.63 3.99 1.59
N GLU A 80 -13.81 3.41 1.31
CA GLU A 80 -14.87 4.04 0.52
C GLU A 80 -15.68 5.07 1.32
N ASN A 81 -15.66 4.98 2.66
CA ASN A 81 -16.28 5.94 3.59
C ASN A 81 -15.31 6.19 4.76
N PRO A 82 -14.24 6.96 4.51
CA PRO A 82 -13.17 7.17 5.49
C PRO A 82 -13.62 7.95 6.73
#